data_AF-A0A6L5QY90-F1
#
_entry.id   AF-A0A6L5QY90-F1
#
_cell.length_a   1.000
_cell.length_b   1.000
_cell.length_c   1.000
_cell.angle_alpha   90.00
_cell.angle_beta   90.00
_cell.angle_gamma   90.00
#
_symmetry.space_group_name_H-M   'P 1'
#
loop_
_entity.id
_entity.type
_entity.pdbx_description
1 polymer ?
#
loop_
_entity_poly.entity_id
_entity_poly.type
_entity_poly.pdbx_seq_one_letter_code
_entity_poly.pdbx_strand_id
1 'polypeptide(L)'
;MSSIDYSKYSVYELLDAKNNIDPEAYPENYNVLLKELDSRKGEIQQLQAETQATEFKIAEKRVKLIGYLQIIASIVLVGYIFTGYLSGAVSIIIAFFFITLNACAGYFAIKEKVSMYWLTVVNQTLQLVSFAIGKMYMGYSGIGGVYLTLSWGKDFYFGINANINPGFYFQKFTENLPITEISIDILAIIYIVAVLTVYGKSDAKVK
;
A
#
# COMPACT_ATOMS: atom_id res chain seq x y z
N MET A 1 -5.34 -50.03 18.90
CA MET A 1 -5.71 -48.80 18.17
C MET A 1 -4.98 -48.82 16.83
N SER A 2 -5.65 -48.47 15.73
CA SER A 2 -5.00 -48.38 14.41
C SER A 2 -4.06 -47.19 14.41
N SER A 3 -2.77 -47.41 14.17
CA SER A 3 -1.81 -46.34 13.87
C SER A 3 -2.29 -45.59 12.63
N ILE A 4 -2.31 -44.25 12.70
CA ILE A 4 -2.58 -43.42 11.51
C ILE A 4 -1.36 -43.50 10.59
N ASP A 5 -1.62 -43.68 9.30
CA ASP A 5 -0.59 -43.73 8.26
C ASP A 5 -0.43 -42.34 7.61
N TYR A 6 0.46 -41.53 8.18
CA TYR A 6 0.70 -40.15 7.75
C TYR A 6 1.36 -40.04 6.37
N SER A 7 1.88 -41.14 5.80
CA SER A 7 2.53 -41.14 4.48
C SER A 7 1.57 -40.82 3.33
N LYS A 8 0.27 -40.99 3.54
CA LYS A 8 -0.78 -40.76 2.53
C LYS A 8 -1.26 -39.31 2.46
N TYR A 9 -0.84 -38.48 3.40
CA TYR A 9 -1.31 -37.11 3.53
C TYR A 9 -0.39 -36.13 2.80
N SER A 10 -0.98 -35.06 2.31
CA SER A 10 -0.25 -33.92 1.77
C SER A 10 0.47 -33.15 2.89
N VAL A 11 1.51 -32.41 2.53
CA VAL A 11 2.24 -31.55 3.49
C VAL A 11 1.30 -30.56 4.20
N TYR A 12 0.28 -30.04 3.51
CA TYR A 12 -0.72 -29.16 4.11
C TYR A 12 -1.53 -29.86 5.21
N GLU A 13 -2.02 -31.07 4.94
CA GLU A 13 -2.77 -31.86 5.90
C GLU A 13 -1.91 -32.29 7.09
N LEU A 14 -0.62 -32.56 6.88
CA LEU A 14 0.32 -32.87 7.96
C LEU A 14 0.59 -31.65 8.86
N LEU A 15 0.74 -30.46 8.28
CA LEU A 15 0.90 -29.21 9.03
C LEU A 15 -0.37 -28.82 9.78
N ASP A 16 -1.54 -29.00 9.18
CA ASP A 16 -2.83 -28.79 9.83
C ASP A 16 -3.04 -29.78 10.98
N ALA A 17 -2.77 -31.07 10.75
CA ALA A 17 -2.81 -32.10 11.78
C ALA A 17 -1.89 -31.77 12.96
N LYS A 18 -0.69 -31.22 12.71
CA LYS A 18 0.26 -30.81 13.76
C LYS A 18 -0.32 -29.73 14.67
N ASN A 19 -1.09 -28.80 14.11
CA ASN A 19 -1.67 -27.68 14.86
C ASN A 19 -2.92 -28.08 15.66
N ASN A 20 -3.61 -29.14 15.25
CA ASN A 20 -4.92 -29.52 15.80
C ASN A 20 -4.90 -30.82 16.63
N ILE A 21 -3.85 -31.63 16.53
CA ILE A 21 -3.73 -32.86 17.32
C ILE A 21 -3.37 -32.54 18.77
N ASP A 22 -4.07 -33.17 19.71
CA ASP A 22 -3.74 -33.10 21.14
C ASP A 22 -2.57 -34.06 21.44
N PRO A 23 -1.39 -33.55 21.84
CA PRO A 23 -0.22 -34.37 22.11
C PRO A 23 -0.36 -35.25 23.36
N GLU A 24 -1.20 -34.85 24.32
CA GLU A 24 -1.40 -35.58 25.58
C GLU A 24 -2.45 -36.69 25.41
N ALA A 25 -3.50 -36.44 24.63
CA ALA A 25 -4.53 -37.44 24.35
C ALA A 25 -4.07 -38.50 23.32
N TYR A 26 -3.19 -38.15 22.37
CA TYR A 26 -2.76 -39.05 21.28
C TYR A 26 -1.23 -39.06 21.04
N PRO A 27 -0.41 -39.42 22.05
CA PRO A 27 1.04 -39.30 21.98
C PRO A 27 1.71 -40.19 20.92
N GLU A 28 1.19 -41.39 20.66
CA GLU A 28 1.72 -42.28 19.62
C GLU A 28 1.52 -41.70 18.22
N ASN A 29 0.29 -41.28 17.89
CA ASN A 29 0.00 -40.67 16.59
C ASN A 29 0.76 -39.35 16.41
N TYR A 30 0.92 -38.56 17.48
CA TYR A 30 1.73 -37.35 17.45
C TYR A 30 3.20 -37.62 17.10
N ASN A 31 3.79 -38.65 17.70
CA ASN A 31 5.18 -39.04 17.41
C ASN A 31 5.37 -39.55 15.98
N VAL A 32 4.40 -40.28 15.42
CA VAL A 32 4.45 -40.73 14.03
C VAL A 32 4.32 -39.53 13.08
N LEU A 33 3.42 -38.57 13.38
CA LEU A 33 3.28 -37.33 12.64
C LEU A 33 4.58 -36.51 12.62
N LEU A 34 5.25 -36.35 13.77
CA LEU A 34 6.52 -35.63 13.85
C LEU A 34 7.62 -36.29 13.02
N LYS A 35 7.71 -37.63 13.02
CA LYS A 35 8.65 -38.36 12.18
C LYS A 35 8.38 -38.16 10.69
N GLU A 36 7.12 -38.14 10.28
CA GLU A 36 6.76 -37.90 8.88
C GLU A 36 7.03 -36.45 8.45
N LEU A 37 6.79 -35.48 9.34
CA LEU A 37 7.16 -34.09 9.08
C LEU A 37 8.67 -33.89 8.97
N ASP A 38 9.47 -34.61 9.77
CA ASP A 38 10.93 -34.56 9.70
C ASP A 38 11.46 -35.25 8.43
N SER A 39 10.86 -36.38 8.04
CA SER A 39 11.22 -37.08 6.79
C SER A 39 10.94 -36.23 5.54
N ARG A 40 9.91 -35.37 5.58
CA ARG A 40 9.52 -34.44 4.50
C ARG A 40 9.98 -33.00 4.69
N LYS A 41 10.98 -32.77 5.54
CA LYS A 41 11.49 -31.41 5.81
C LYS A 41 11.89 -30.65 4.54
N GLY A 42 12.45 -31.34 3.55
CA GLY A 42 12.77 -30.75 2.24
C GLY A 42 11.54 -30.27 1.47
N GLU A 43 10.47 -31.07 1.42
CA GLU A 43 9.20 -30.69 0.78
C GLU A 43 8.54 -29.51 1.50
N ILE A 44 8.59 -29.49 2.84
CA ILE A 44 8.07 -28.37 3.65
C ILE A 44 8.84 -27.09 3.34
N GLN A 45 10.17 -27.15 3.28
CA GLN A 45 11.01 -26.00 2.95
C GLN A 45 10.73 -25.50 1.52
N GLN A 46 10.58 -26.42 0.56
CA GLN A 46 10.23 -26.07 -0.81
C GLN A 46 8.86 -25.39 -0.88
N LEU A 47 7.84 -25.97 -0.23
CA LEU A 47 6.50 -25.40 -0.18
C LEU A 47 6.52 -24.00 0.43
N GLN A 48 7.22 -23.80 1.55
CA GLN A 48 7.36 -22.49 2.18
C GLN A 48 8.05 -21.48 1.24
N ALA A 49 9.10 -21.89 0.53
CA ALA A 49 9.79 -21.04 -0.44
C ALA A 49 8.87 -20.66 -1.61
N GLU A 50 8.08 -21.60 -2.12
CA GLU A 50 7.10 -21.37 -3.19
C GLU A 50 5.97 -20.43 -2.75
N THR A 51 5.44 -20.61 -1.54
CA THR A 51 4.44 -19.71 -0.95
C THR A 51 5.01 -18.29 -0.79
N GLN A 52 6.21 -18.15 -0.21
CA GLN A 52 6.86 -16.84 -0.04
C GLN A 52 7.13 -16.17 -1.40
N ALA A 53 7.58 -16.92 -2.40
CA ALA A 53 7.81 -16.39 -3.74
C ALA A 53 6.49 -15.92 -4.38
N THR A 54 5.40 -16.65 -4.19
CA THR A 54 4.07 -16.28 -4.68
C THR A 54 3.54 -15.02 -4.00
N GLU A 55 3.64 -14.94 -2.68
CA GLU A 55 3.25 -13.75 -1.92
C GLU A 55 4.05 -12.52 -2.32
N PHE A 56 5.35 -12.69 -2.54
CA PHE A 56 6.22 -11.61 -2.99
C PHE A 56 5.78 -11.09 -4.37
N LYS A 57 5.53 -11.99 -5.34
CA LYS A 57 5.01 -11.62 -6.66
C LYS A 57 3.66 -10.90 -6.58
N ILE A 58 2.76 -11.33 -5.69
CA ILE A 58 1.48 -10.64 -5.46
C ILE A 58 1.71 -9.23 -4.92
N ALA A 59 2.64 -9.08 -3.97
CA ALA A 59 2.97 -7.79 -3.39
C ALA A 59 3.62 -6.84 -4.42
N GLU A 60 4.53 -7.33 -5.27
CA GLU A 60 5.12 -6.57 -6.39
C GLU A 60 4.05 -6.09 -7.38
N LYS A 61 3.08 -6.95 -7.74
CA LYS A 61 1.96 -6.55 -8.61
C LYS A 61 1.17 -5.37 -8.04
N ARG A 62 0.99 -5.31 -6.71
CA ARG A 62 0.30 -4.18 -6.05
C ARG A 62 1.11 -2.89 -6.19
N VAL A 63 2.43 -2.94 -5.97
CA VAL A 63 3.31 -1.79 -6.16
C VAL A 63 3.33 -1.33 -7.62
N LYS A 64 3.32 -2.27 -8.56
CA LYS A 64 3.23 -1.97 -9.99
C LYS A 64 1.94 -1.25 -10.36
N LEU A 65 0.81 -1.68 -9.80
CA LEU A 65 -0.49 -1.00 -9.96
C LEU A 65 -0.42 0.45 -9.43
N ILE A 66 0.14 0.64 -8.23
CA ILE A 66 0.37 1.99 -7.67
C ILE A 66 1.23 2.81 -8.63
N GLY A 67 2.28 2.21 -9.19
CA GLY A 67 3.15 2.87 -10.15
C GLY A 67 2.41 3.35 -11.41
N TYR A 68 1.50 2.54 -11.97
CA TYR A 68 0.66 2.97 -13.09
C TYR A 68 -0.25 4.16 -12.72
N LEU A 69 -0.84 4.14 -11.53
CA LEU A 69 -1.67 5.26 -11.05
C LEU A 69 -0.84 6.54 -10.90
N GLN A 70 0.40 6.46 -10.44
CA GLN A 70 1.30 7.61 -10.39
C GLN A 70 1.64 8.14 -11.79
N ILE A 71 1.91 7.26 -12.77
CA ILE A 71 2.11 7.70 -14.16
C ILE A 71 0.86 8.41 -14.69
N ILE A 72 -0.33 7.84 -14.48
CA ILE A 72 -1.59 8.47 -14.91
C ILE A 72 -1.77 9.84 -14.24
N ALA A 73 -1.51 9.96 -12.93
CA ALA A 73 -1.56 11.24 -12.22
C ALA A 73 -0.64 12.29 -12.86
N SER A 74 0.59 11.88 -13.23
CA SER A 74 1.54 12.78 -13.91
C SER A 74 1.02 13.25 -15.27
N ILE A 75 0.38 12.37 -16.05
CA ILE A 75 -0.21 12.71 -17.36
C ILE A 75 -1.39 13.68 -17.19
N VAL A 76 -2.26 13.43 -16.20
CA VAL A 76 -3.41 14.30 -15.93
C VAL A 76 -2.95 15.70 -15.51
N LEU A 77 -1.94 15.78 -14.64
CA LEU A 77 -1.34 17.06 -14.23
C LEU A 77 -0.73 17.83 -15.39
N VAL A 78 -0.06 17.14 -16.33
CA VAL A 78 0.41 17.76 -17.58
C VAL A 78 -0.78 18.32 -18.37
N GLY A 79 -1.87 17.56 -18.48
CA GLY A 79 -3.11 18.03 -19.11
C GLY A 79 -3.67 19.30 -18.47
N TYR A 80 -3.65 19.41 -17.14
CA TYR A 80 -4.13 20.60 -16.41
C TYR A 80 -3.33 21.87 -16.70
N ILE A 81 -2.04 21.73 -17.01
CA ILE A 81 -1.21 22.86 -17.47
C ILE A 81 -1.69 23.33 -18.85
N PHE A 82 -1.95 22.40 -19.78
CA PHE A 82 -2.36 22.75 -21.15
C PHE A 82 -3.79 23.30 -21.25
N THR A 83 -4.71 22.86 -20.37
CA THR A 83 -6.08 23.39 -20.34
C THR A 83 -6.20 24.73 -19.61
N GLY A 84 -5.12 25.22 -18.98
CA GLY A 84 -5.14 26.45 -18.19
C GLY A 84 -5.83 26.32 -16.84
N TYR A 85 -6.15 25.08 -16.40
CA TYR A 85 -6.74 24.83 -15.09
C TYR A 85 -5.81 25.25 -13.95
N LEU A 86 -4.50 25.18 -14.19
CA LEU A 86 -3.47 25.74 -13.31
C LEU A 86 -3.00 27.08 -13.89
N SER A 87 -3.32 28.17 -13.20
CA SER A 87 -2.87 29.52 -13.55
C SER A 87 -1.87 30.07 -12.54
N GLY A 88 -0.95 30.90 -13.03
CA GLY A 88 0.10 31.52 -12.24
C GLY A 88 1.41 30.71 -12.17
N ALA A 89 2.54 31.43 -12.19
CA ALA A 89 3.87 30.83 -12.24
C ALA A 89 4.16 29.88 -11.06
N VAL A 90 3.71 30.24 -9.86
CA VAL A 90 3.89 29.43 -8.65
C VAL A 90 3.17 28.09 -8.76
N SER A 91 1.90 28.10 -9.20
CA SER A 91 1.11 26.89 -9.42
C SER A 91 1.78 25.98 -10.46
N ILE A 92 2.29 26.54 -11.56
CA ILE A 92 2.97 25.78 -12.60
C ILE A 92 4.26 25.12 -12.08
N ILE A 93 5.07 25.84 -11.29
CA ILE A 93 6.30 25.29 -10.69
C ILE A 93 5.97 24.12 -9.75
N ILE A 94 4.96 24.28 -8.89
CA ILE A 94 4.50 23.22 -7.99
C ILE A 94 3.96 22.02 -8.80
N ALA A 95 3.24 22.29 -9.90
CA ALA A 95 2.77 21.24 -10.80
C ALA A 95 3.92 20.44 -11.39
N PHE A 96 4.98 21.10 -11.89
CA PHE A 96 6.17 20.42 -12.41
C PHE A 96 6.83 19.54 -11.36
N PHE A 97 6.95 20.01 -10.11
CA PHE A 97 7.46 19.20 -9.01
C PHE A 97 6.65 17.91 -8.84
N PHE A 98 5.32 18.01 -8.73
CA PHE A 98 4.46 16.83 -8.56
C PHE A 98 4.42 15.95 -9.81
N ILE A 99 4.47 16.50 -11.02
CA ILE A 99 4.58 15.73 -12.27
C ILE A 99 5.85 14.88 -12.25
N THR A 100 7.00 15.49 -11.97
CA THR A 100 8.28 14.78 -11.91
C THR A 100 8.28 13.72 -10.80
N LEU A 101 7.77 14.06 -9.61
CA LEU A 101 7.71 13.12 -8.50
C LEU A 101 6.84 11.89 -8.83
N ASN A 102 5.64 12.11 -9.39
CA ASN A 102 4.74 11.02 -9.81
C ASN A 102 5.33 10.20 -10.95
N ALA A 103 5.95 10.85 -11.95
CA ALA A 103 6.56 10.18 -13.08
C ALA A 103 7.74 9.29 -12.62
N CYS A 104 8.65 9.82 -11.80
CA CYS A 104 9.79 9.07 -11.29
C CYS A 104 9.37 7.93 -10.37
N ALA A 105 8.52 8.20 -9.38
CA ALA A 105 8.03 7.18 -8.46
C ALA A 105 7.25 6.08 -9.21
N GLY A 106 6.38 6.46 -10.15
CA GLY A 106 5.64 5.53 -10.99
C GLY A 106 6.55 4.66 -11.86
N TYR A 107 7.53 5.28 -12.52
CA TYR A 107 8.50 4.57 -13.35
C TYR A 107 9.29 3.52 -12.54
N PHE A 108 9.81 3.89 -11.37
CA PHE A 108 10.60 2.98 -10.55
C PHE A 108 9.76 1.87 -9.92
N ALA A 109 8.51 2.16 -9.52
CA ALA A 109 7.56 1.15 -9.08
C ALA A 109 7.25 0.13 -10.19
N ILE A 110 7.01 0.59 -11.43
CA ILE A 110 6.72 -0.28 -12.58
C ILE A 110 7.93 -1.13 -12.99
N LYS A 111 9.13 -0.55 -12.89
CA LYS A 111 10.40 -1.24 -13.17
C LYS A 111 10.88 -2.11 -12.02
N GLU A 112 10.10 -2.25 -10.96
CA GLU A 112 10.40 -3.11 -9.81
C GLU A 112 11.77 -2.81 -9.18
N LYS A 113 12.21 -1.54 -9.25
CA LYS A 113 13.46 -1.10 -8.62
C LYS A 113 13.22 -0.83 -7.14
N VAL A 114 13.27 -1.91 -6.33
CA VAL A 114 12.97 -1.87 -4.89
C VAL A 114 13.77 -0.80 -4.13
N SER A 115 15.04 -0.59 -4.47
CA SER A 115 15.88 0.43 -3.84
C SER A 115 15.36 1.87 -4.02
N MET A 116 14.45 2.10 -4.98
CA MET A 116 13.84 3.40 -5.28
C MET A 116 12.38 3.50 -4.80
N TYR A 117 11.84 2.48 -4.15
CA TYR A 117 10.45 2.47 -3.66
C TYR A 117 10.17 3.56 -2.61
N TRP A 118 11.21 4.08 -1.96
CA TRP A 118 11.09 5.24 -1.07
C TRP A 118 10.50 6.47 -1.79
N LEU A 119 10.70 6.63 -3.11
CA LEU A 119 10.08 7.71 -3.87
C LEU A 119 8.55 7.57 -3.92
N THR A 120 8.04 6.34 -4.07
CA THR A 120 6.61 6.09 -3.97
C THR A 120 6.12 6.40 -2.56
N VAL A 121 6.84 5.96 -1.51
CA VAL A 121 6.47 6.27 -0.11
C VAL A 121 6.42 7.78 0.13
N VAL A 122 7.42 8.54 -0.31
CA VAL A 122 7.44 10.00 -0.21
C VAL A 122 6.27 10.63 -0.96
N ASN A 123 6.02 10.21 -2.20
CA ASN A 123 4.90 10.74 -2.99
C ASN A 123 3.54 10.46 -2.34
N GLN A 124 3.33 9.29 -1.74
CA GLN A 124 2.10 8.97 -1.02
C GLN A 124 2.02 9.72 0.32
N THR A 125 3.15 9.92 1.00
CA THR A 125 3.20 10.69 2.25
C THR A 125 2.74 12.13 2.06
N LEU A 126 3.11 12.76 0.94
CA LEU A 126 2.65 14.09 0.60
C LEU A 126 1.13 14.17 0.33
N GLN A 127 0.47 13.05 0.02
CA GLN A 127 -0.98 12.99 -0.20
C GLN A 127 -1.76 12.76 1.10
N LEU A 128 -1.09 12.36 2.19
CA LEU A 128 -1.74 11.91 3.40
C LEU A 128 -2.64 12.96 4.05
N VAL A 129 -2.26 14.23 3.99
CA VAL A 129 -2.95 15.29 4.73
C VAL A 129 -3.35 16.40 3.79
N SER A 130 -4.63 16.73 3.84
CA SER A 130 -5.20 17.94 3.28
C SER A 130 -5.84 18.76 4.39
N PHE A 131 -5.85 20.08 4.26
CA PHE A 131 -6.46 20.94 5.26
C PHE A 131 -6.99 22.24 4.69
N ALA A 132 -8.05 22.75 5.32
CA ALA A 132 -8.55 24.11 5.17
C ALA A 132 -8.40 24.80 6.53
N ILE A 133 -7.55 25.82 6.68
CA ILE A 133 -7.37 26.53 7.96
C ILE A 133 -7.23 28.03 7.71
N GLY A 134 -8.07 28.82 8.39
CA GLY A 134 -8.05 30.27 8.27
C GLY A 134 -8.31 30.70 6.84
N LYS A 135 -7.29 31.22 6.15
CA LYS A 135 -7.40 31.65 4.75
C LYS A 135 -6.83 30.65 3.74
N MET A 136 -6.38 29.49 4.18
CA MET A 136 -5.64 28.55 3.34
C MET A 136 -6.45 27.28 3.13
N TYR A 137 -6.47 26.78 1.90
CA TYR A 137 -6.92 25.44 1.56
C TYR A 137 -5.85 24.74 0.74
N MET A 138 -5.32 23.64 1.26
CA MET A 138 -4.19 22.95 0.68
C MET A 138 -4.36 21.45 0.74
N GLY A 139 -3.96 20.78 -0.34
CA GLY A 139 -3.88 19.34 -0.41
C GLY A 139 -3.23 18.88 -1.69
N TYR A 140 -2.78 17.63 -1.68
CA TYR A 140 -2.24 16.95 -2.83
C TYR A 140 -2.87 15.56 -2.88
N SER A 141 -3.27 15.16 -4.08
CA SER A 141 -4.00 13.94 -4.37
C SER A 141 -3.49 13.44 -5.72
N GLY A 142 -3.10 12.17 -5.84
CA GLY A 142 -2.57 11.63 -7.09
C GLY A 142 -3.60 11.72 -8.23
N ILE A 143 -4.47 10.73 -8.32
CA ILE A 143 -5.66 10.76 -9.20
C ILE A 143 -6.91 11.14 -8.39
N GLY A 144 -6.86 10.96 -7.08
CA GLY A 144 -8.00 11.00 -6.17
C GLY A 144 -7.61 10.31 -4.87
N GLY A 145 -8.52 10.32 -3.91
CA GLY A 145 -8.30 9.74 -2.59
C GLY A 145 -9.59 9.33 -1.90
N VAL A 146 -9.42 8.64 -0.78
CA VAL A 146 -10.50 8.30 0.16
C VAL A 146 -10.16 8.95 1.48
N TYR A 147 -10.87 10.02 1.81
CA TYR A 147 -10.53 10.92 2.89
C TYR A 147 -11.38 10.63 4.11
N LEU A 148 -10.74 10.49 5.27
CA LEU A 148 -11.37 10.67 6.57
C LEU A 148 -11.28 12.15 6.93
N THR A 149 -12.42 12.81 6.98
CA THR A 149 -12.50 14.26 7.06
C THR A 149 -13.10 14.68 8.40
N LEU A 150 -12.40 15.58 9.08
CA LEU A 150 -12.87 16.29 10.27
C LEU A 150 -13.00 17.77 9.91
N SER A 151 -14.19 18.32 10.00
CA SER A 151 -14.50 19.70 9.62
C SER A 151 -15.31 20.39 10.72
N TRP A 152 -14.99 21.65 11.00
CA TRP A 152 -15.64 22.46 12.03
C TRP A 152 -15.65 23.96 11.65
N GLY A 153 -16.38 24.77 12.40
CA GLY A 153 -16.50 26.22 12.18
C GLY A 153 -17.95 26.62 11.95
N LYS A 154 -18.54 26.23 10.81
CA LYS A 154 -19.97 26.41 10.55
C LYS A 154 -20.81 25.31 11.21
N ASP A 155 -20.54 24.07 10.85
CA ASP A 155 -21.15 22.87 11.43
C ASP A 155 -20.04 21.86 11.68
N PHE A 156 -20.18 21.04 12.73
CA PHE A 156 -19.26 19.94 12.96
C PHE A 156 -19.58 18.77 12.03
N TYR A 157 -18.58 18.29 11.30
CA TYR A 157 -18.68 17.12 10.43
C TYR A 157 -17.50 16.19 10.66
N PHE A 158 -17.82 14.91 10.84
CA PHE A 158 -16.86 13.82 10.80
C PHE A 158 -17.40 12.76 9.85
N GLY A 159 -16.63 12.42 8.81
CA GLY A 159 -17.10 11.45 7.84
C GLY A 159 -16.03 11.00 6.85
N ILE A 160 -16.44 10.15 5.93
CA ILE A 160 -15.59 9.59 4.88
C ILE A 160 -16.13 10.06 3.53
N ASN A 161 -15.25 10.57 2.68
CA ASN A 161 -15.56 10.95 1.31
C ASN A 161 -14.53 10.36 0.35
N ALA A 162 -14.99 9.92 -0.82
CA ALA A 162 -14.12 9.48 -1.90
C ALA A 162 -14.33 10.40 -3.11
N ASN A 163 -13.24 10.88 -3.69
CA ASN A 163 -13.31 11.77 -4.85
C ASN A 163 -12.12 11.57 -5.78
N ILE A 164 -12.40 11.68 -7.07
CA ILE A 164 -11.40 11.80 -8.12
C ILE A 164 -11.07 13.28 -8.23
N ASN A 165 -9.95 13.67 -7.64
CA ASN A 165 -9.42 15.03 -7.71
C ASN A 165 -7.92 14.95 -7.98
N PRO A 166 -7.52 14.81 -9.25
CA PRO A 166 -6.12 14.68 -9.61
C PRO A 166 -5.34 15.96 -9.33
N GLY A 167 -4.16 15.82 -8.76
CA GLY A 167 -3.21 16.92 -8.60
C GLY A 167 -3.20 17.59 -7.23
N PHE A 168 -2.74 18.83 -7.21
CA PHE A 168 -2.61 19.61 -5.99
C PHE A 168 -3.50 20.84 -6.05
N TYR A 169 -3.92 21.30 -4.89
CA TYR A 169 -4.57 22.59 -4.73
C TYR A 169 -3.87 23.36 -3.62
N PHE A 170 -3.62 24.62 -3.89
CA PHE A 170 -3.17 25.60 -2.90
C PHE A 170 -3.91 26.89 -3.18
N GLN A 171 -4.90 27.18 -2.35
CA GLN A 171 -5.75 28.36 -2.47
C GLN A 171 -5.59 29.22 -1.23
N LYS A 172 -5.35 30.52 -1.45
CA LYS A 172 -5.33 31.53 -0.40
C LYS A 172 -6.49 32.50 -0.62
N PHE A 173 -7.39 32.55 0.35
CA PHE A 173 -8.57 33.40 0.31
C PHE A 173 -8.29 34.77 0.92
N THR A 174 -9.04 35.79 0.49
CA THR A 174 -8.97 37.16 1.02
C THR A 174 -9.55 37.24 2.43
N GLU A 175 -10.63 36.50 2.67
CA GLU A 175 -11.30 36.37 3.96
C GLU A 175 -11.03 35.01 4.61
N ASN A 176 -11.29 34.91 5.90
CA ASN A 176 -11.21 33.62 6.60
C ASN A 176 -12.32 32.70 6.05
N LEU A 177 -11.93 31.46 5.78
CA LEU A 177 -12.86 30.41 5.47
C LEU A 177 -13.82 30.22 6.67
N PRO A 178 -15.13 30.09 6.42
CA PRO A 178 -16.09 29.80 7.47
C PRO A 178 -15.94 28.37 8.02
N ILE A 179 -15.08 27.56 7.38
CA ILE A 179 -14.87 26.15 7.67
C ILE A 179 -13.37 25.92 7.87
N THR A 180 -13.04 25.18 8.92
CA THR A 180 -11.73 24.59 9.15
C THR A 180 -11.84 23.08 8.96
N GLU A 181 -10.96 22.49 8.17
CA GLU A 181 -11.00 21.08 7.80
C GLU A 181 -9.61 20.47 7.90
N ILE A 182 -9.53 19.22 8.36
CA ILE A 182 -8.37 18.34 8.22
C ILE A 182 -8.87 17.00 7.67
N SER A 183 -8.21 16.53 6.63
CA SER A 183 -8.61 15.34 5.89
C SER A 183 -7.41 14.41 5.72
N ILE A 184 -7.56 13.15 6.08
CA ILE A 184 -6.52 12.11 5.96
C ILE A 184 -6.86 11.18 4.81
N ASP A 185 -5.98 11.05 3.82
CA ASP A 185 -6.17 10.12 2.71
C ASP A 185 -5.81 8.67 3.13
N ILE A 186 -6.84 7.87 3.37
CA ILE A 186 -6.75 6.45 3.70
C ILE A 186 -6.12 5.67 2.55
N LEU A 187 -6.37 6.06 1.29
CA LEU A 187 -5.84 5.37 0.12
C LEU A 187 -4.31 5.50 0.05
N ALA A 188 -3.79 6.69 0.34
CA ALA A 188 -2.36 6.91 0.45
C ALA A 188 -1.72 6.05 1.55
N ILE A 189 -2.37 5.87 2.71
CA ILE A 189 -1.91 4.96 3.78
C ILE A 189 -1.82 3.52 3.26
N ILE A 190 -2.88 3.03 2.59
CA ILE A 190 -2.92 1.68 2.02
C ILE A 190 -1.76 1.48 1.03
N TYR A 191 -1.49 2.47 0.18
CA TYR A 191 -0.38 2.42 -0.78
C TYR A 191 0.98 2.40 -0.10
N ILE A 192 1.18 3.21 0.96
CA ILE A 192 2.42 3.18 1.75
C ILE A 192 2.65 1.78 2.35
N VAL A 193 1.63 1.21 2.99
CA VAL A 193 1.73 -0.14 3.60
C VAL A 193 2.03 -1.20 2.54
N ALA A 194 1.40 -1.13 1.37
CA ALA A 194 1.64 -2.07 0.28
C ALA A 194 3.11 -2.02 -0.19
N VAL A 195 3.68 -0.81 -0.33
CA VAL A 195 5.07 -0.62 -0.75
C VAL A 195 6.05 -1.09 0.33
N LEU A 196 5.81 -0.74 1.60
CA LEU A 196 6.65 -1.15 2.72
C LEU A 196 6.68 -2.68 2.90
N THR A 197 5.56 -3.35 2.62
CA THR A 197 5.49 -4.82 2.66
C THR A 197 6.44 -5.46 1.65
N VAL A 198 6.56 -4.91 0.44
CA VAL A 198 7.51 -5.42 -0.57
C VAL A 198 8.94 -5.08 -0.18
N TYR A 199 9.17 -3.85 0.29
CA TYR A 199 10.50 -3.40 0.71
C TYR A 199 11.08 -4.30 1.82
N GLY A 200 10.30 -4.56 2.88
CA GLY A 200 10.72 -5.45 3.96
C GLY A 200 10.93 -6.91 3.52
N LYS A 201 10.10 -7.43 2.60
CA LYS A 201 10.27 -8.79 2.05
C LYS A 201 11.48 -8.91 1.11
N SER A 202 11.89 -7.82 0.45
CA SER A 202 13.08 -7.80 -0.40
C SER A 202 14.36 -7.87 0.43
N ASP A 203 14.45 -7.12 1.53
CA ASP A 203 15.61 -7.14 2.42
C ASP A 203 15.81 -8.51 3.08
N ALA A 204 14.72 -9.25 3.32
CA ALA A 204 14.75 -10.61 3.84
C ALA A 204 15.29 -11.67 2.83
N LYS A 205 15.35 -11.36 1.53
CA LYS A 205 15.94 -12.25 0.50
C LYS A 205 17.46 -12.06 0.31
N VAL A 206 18.01 -10.95 0.79
CA VAL A 206 19.43 -10.58 0.59
C VAL A 206 20.29 -11.01 1.80
N LYS A 207 19.67 -11.52 2.86
CA LYS A 207 20.33 -12.11 4.04
C LYS A 207 20.16 -13.63 4.03
#